data_AF-A0A349VRL0-F1
#
_entry.id   AF-A0A349VRL0-F1
#
_cell.length_a   1.000
_cell.length_b   1.000
_cell.length_c   1.000
_cell.angle_alpha   90.00
_cell.angle_beta   90.00
_cell.angle_gamma   90.00
#
_symmetry.space_group_name_H-M   'P 1'
#
loop_
_entity.id
_entity.type
_entity.pdbx_description
1 polymer ?
#
loop_
_entity_poly.entity_id
_entity_poly.type
_entity_poly.pdbx_seq_one_letter_code
_entity_poly.pdbx_strand_id
1 'polypeptide(L)'
;RIDHFRGFSRYYSCPADAKNARNGKWNPGPGMKLWNKIFDEFGKEPPIFAEDLGETDDELIRFLDETGLPTMRVLQFGMVPHDDSKHMPHNYPENCIAYTGTHDNNTLLGWLWEASEEDRKFALEYCRFHGDNWGDGGVHAPACRAMITTVWSSAAKLAIAPLQDVMGFGSDTRMNAPGMPTGQWRIRFGADSINQMDTKWLSKLNWVYKRF
;
A
#
# COMPACT_ATOMS: atom_id res chain seq x y z
N ARG A 1 11.26 4.52 -3.03
CA ARG A 1 10.81 3.12 -2.86
C ARG A 1 11.83 2.20 -3.48
N ILE A 2 12.31 1.18 -2.77
CA ILE A 2 12.94 0.03 -3.41
C ILE A 2 11.99 -1.16 -3.29
N ASP A 3 11.62 -1.70 -4.44
CA ASP A 3 10.76 -2.87 -4.56
C ASP A 3 11.50 -4.13 -4.11
N HIS A 4 10.77 -5.07 -3.49
CA HIS A 4 11.29 -6.32 -2.96
C HIS A 4 12.50 -6.11 -2.03
N PHE A 5 12.40 -5.18 -1.09
CA PHE A 5 13.51 -4.76 -0.22
C PHE A 5 14.15 -5.94 0.53
N ARG A 6 13.34 -6.95 0.85
CA ARG A 6 13.80 -8.18 1.51
C ARG A 6 14.95 -8.87 0.78
N GLY A 7 15.06 -8.71 -0.54
CA GLY A 7 16.14 -9.25 -1.36
C GLY A 7 17.54 -8.82 -0.90
N PHE A 8 17.65 -7.67 -0.23
CA PHE A 8 18.91 -7.23 0.38
C PHE A 8 19.27 -8.00 1.65
N SER A 9 18.28 -8.49 2.41
CA SER A 9 18.50 -9.43 3.50
C SER A 9 18.73 -10.83 2.92
N ARG A 10 17.73 -11.37 2.20
CA ARG A 10 17.78 -12.67 1.51
C ARG A 10 16.90 -12.68 0.27
N TYR A 11 17.39 -13.31 -0.78
CA TYR A 11 16.67 -13.47 -2.05
C TYR A 11 16.44 -14.93 -2.40
N TYR A 12 15.33 -15.20 -3.09
CA TYR A 12 14.99 -16.54 -3.54
C TYR A 12 15.54 -16.78 -4.94
N SER A 13 16.46 -17.75 -5.09
CA SER A 13 17.05 -18.10 -6.38
C SER A 13 16.45 -19.39 -6.93
N CYS A 14 16.07 -19.38 -8.21
CA CYS A 14 15.64 -20.58 -8.94
C CYS A 14 16.66 -20.92 -10.04
N PRO A 15 16.86 -22.21 -10.36
CA PRO A 15 17.59 -22.59 -11.58
C PRO A 15 16.94 -21.97 -12.82
N ALA A 16 17.77 -21.51 -13.76
CA ALA A 16 17.30 -20.77 -14.94
C ALA A 16 16.42 -21.63 -15.88
N ASP A 17 16.60 -22.95 -15.84
CA ASP A 17 15.85 -23.94 -16.61
C ASP A 17 14.63 -24.50 -15.86
N ALA A 18 14.35 -24.02 -14.65
CA ALA A 18 13.21 -24.47 -13.86
C ALA A 18 11.88 -24.00 -14.48
N LYS A 19 10.92 -24.93 -14.58
CA LYS A 19 9.57 -24.64 -15.10
C LYS A 19 8.70 -23.80 -14.14
N ASN A 20 9.09 -23.70 -12.87
CA ASN A 20 8.39 -22.94 -11.84
C ASN A 20 9.33 -22.68 -10.66
N ALA A 21 8.90 -21.81 -9.75
CA ALA A 21 9.68 -21.37 -8.60
C ALA A 21 9.64 -22.31 -7.39
N ARG A 22 9.08 -23.53 -7.46
CA ARG A 22 8.89 -24.37 -6.26
C ARG A 22 10.20 -24.90 -5.67
N ASN A 23 11.20 -25.15 -6.52
CA ASN A 23 12.46 -25.81 -6.14
C ASN A 23 13.64 -24.84 -6.02
N GLY A 24 13.36 -23.56 -5.76
CA GLY A 24 14.39 -22.57 -5.48
C GLY A 24 14.91 -22.65 -4.04
N LYS A 25 15.84 -21.76 -3.72
CA LYS A 25 16.49 -21.67 -2.41
C LYS A 25 16.65 -20.22 -2.00
N TRP A 26 16.51 -19.96 -0.70
CA TRP A 26 16.85 -18.68 -0.10
C TRP A 26 18.37 -18.53 0.05
N ASN A 27 18.94 -17.46 -0.46
CA ASN A 27 20.36 -17.11 -0.32
C ASN A 27 20.52 -15.77 0.41
N PRO A 28 21.65 -15.57 1.12
CA PRO A 28 21.97 -14.29 1.74
C PRO A 28 22.12 -13.19 0.67
N GLY A 29 21.47 -12.06 0.91
CA GLY A 29 21.68 -10.81 0.19
C GLY A 29 22.91 -10.05 0.74
N PRO A 30 23.18 -8.85 0.21
CA PRO A 30 24.32 -8.03 0.63
C PRO A 30 24.23 -7.47 2.07
N GLY A 31 23.04 -7.43 2.67
CA GLY A 31 22.80 -6.97 4.04
C GLY A 31 23.29 -5.54 4.31
N MET A 32 23.65 -5.28 5.57
CA MET A 32 24.10 -3.95 6.02
C MET A 32 25.41 -3.49 5.38
N LYS A 33 26.20 -4.38 4.77
CA LYS A 33 27.42 -3.98 4.05
C LYS A 33 27.11 -2.99 2.92
N LEU A 34 26.00 -3.20 2.20
CA LEU A 34 25.53 -2.27 1.17
C LEU A 34 24.96 -0.99 1.80
N TRP A 35 24.10 -1.13 2.81
CA TRP A 35 23.42 0.01 3.42
C TRP A 35 24.34 0.96 4.15
N ASN A 36 25.36 0.45 4.84
CA ASN A 36 26.40 1.30 5.43
C ASN A 36 27.07 2.17 4.37
N LYS A 37 27.34 1.64 3.18
CA LYS A 37 27.90 2.43 2.06
C LYS A 37 26.93 3.45 1.50
N ILE A 38 25.65 3.12 1.42
CA ILE A 38 24.61 4.08 1.01
C ILE A 38 24.51 5.21 2.05
N PHE A 39 24.53 4.90 3.34
CA PHE A 39 24.46 5.91 4.40
C PHE A 39 25.70 6.77 4.50
N ASP A 40 26.89 6.20 4.23
CA ASP A 40 28.15 6.96 4.14
C ASP A 40 28.08 8.03 3.03
N GLU A 41 27.50 7.68 1.87
CA GLU A 41 27.47 8.55 0.69
C GLU A 41 26.29 9.53 0.68
N PHE A 42 25.09 9.08 1.09
CA PHE A 42 23.85 9.83 0.96
C PHE A 42 23.29 10.34 2.30
N GLY A 43 23.98 10.07 3.41
CA GLY A 43 23.54 10.39 4.77
C GLY A 43 22.64 9.33 5.40
N LYS A 44 22.33 9.50 6.69
CA LYS A 44 21.57 8.51 7.49
C LYS A 44 20.10 8.40 7.13
N GLU A 45 19.54 9.42 6.48
CA GLU A 45 18.14 9.47 6.07
C GLU A 45 18.04 9.75 4.56
N PRO A 46 18.47 8.80 3.70
CA PRO A 46 18.31 8.97 2.27
C PRO A 46 16.81 8.98 1.92
N PRO A 47 16.39 9.60 0.80
CA PRO A 47 14.99 9.65 0.36
C PRO A 47 14.52 8.30 -0.22
N ILE A 48 14.68 7.23 0.58
CA ILE A 48 14.43 5.84 0.26
C ILE A 48 13.50 5.27 1.34
N PHE A 49 12.61 4.38 0.93
CA PHE A 49 11.79 3.58 1.84
C PHE A 49 11.68 2.16 1.29
N ALA A 50 11.55 1.21 2.21
CA ALA A 50 11.50 -0.22 1.95
C ALA A 50 10.09 -0.66 1.60
N GLU A 51 9.93 -1.37 0.48
CA GLU A 51 8.76 -2.21 0.25
C GLU A 51 8.97 -3.53 1.02
N ASP A 52 8.27 -3.69 2.15
CA ASP A 52 8.35 -4.82 3.09
C ASP A 52 7.05 -5.65 3.14
N LEU A 53 6.31 -5.72 2.03
CA LEU A 53 5.06 -6.47 1.95
C LEU A 53 5.33 -7.97 1.78
N GLY A 54 4.33 -8.78 2.12
CA GLY A 54 4.42 -10.23 2.06
C GLY A 54 4.98 -10.87 3.33
N GLU A 55 5.51 -12.09 3.19
CA GLU A 55 5.98 -12.90 4.31
C GLU A 55 7.16 -12.23 5.02
N THR A 56 6.99 -12.02 6.31
CA THR A 56 7.98 -11.42 7.20
C THR A 56 8.64 -12.53 8.02
N ASP A 57 9.96 -12.50 8.12
CA ASP A 57 10.75 -13.38 8.99
C ASP A 57 11.61 -12.55 9.95
N ASP A 58 12.12 -13.17 11.02
CA ASP A 58 12.92 -12.50 12.05
C ASP A 58 14.19 -11.84 11.49
N GLU A 59 14.73 -12.37 10.40
CA GLU A 59 15.92 -11.82 9.74
C GLU A 59 15.60 -10.53 9.00
N LEU A 60 14.47 -10.48 8.31
CA LEU A 60 13.95 -9.28 7.66
C LEU A 60 13.58 -8.22 8.70
N ILE A 61 12.95 -8.59 9.81
CA ILE A 61 12.60 -7.64 10.89
C ILE A 61 13.87 -6.98 11.42
N ARG A 62 14.86 -7.78 11.83
CA ARG A 62 16.15 -7.26 12.31
C ARG A 62 16.83 -6.37 11.26
N PHE A 63 16.80 -6.78 10.00
CA PHE A 63 17.41 -6.00 8.93
C PHE A 63 16.70 -4.66 8.69
N LEU A 64 15.37 -4.62 8.72
CA LEU A 64 14.62 -3.37 8.61
C LEU A 64 14.92 -2.45 9.80
N ASP A 65 14.96 -2.99 11.02
CA ASP A 65 15.32 -2.24 12.23
C ASP A 65 16.74 -1.66 12.15
N GLU A 66 17.72 -2.44 11.68
CA GLU A 66 19.11 -2.00 11.49
C GLU A 66 19.23 -0.91 10.42
N THR A 67 18.43 -0.98 9.34
CA THR A 67 18.44 0.07 8.31
C THR A 67 17.73 1.33 8.74
N GLY A 68 16.75 1.25 9.64
CA GLY A 68 15.93 2.38 10.10
C GLY A 68 15.07 3.04 9.00
N LEU A 69 14.97 2.42 7.81
CA LEU A 69 14.22 2.98 6.70
C LEU A 69 12.71 2.93 6.94
N PRO A 70 11.93 3.89 6.43
CA PRO A 70 10.48 3.80 6.47
C PRO A 70 10.00 2.53 5.76
N THR A 71 9.02 1.85 6.36
CA THR A 71 8.37 0.65 5.81
C THR A 71 7.03 0.99 5.16
N MET A 72 6.36 0.02 4.51
CA MET A 72 5.09 0.21 3.84
C MET A 72 3.92 -0.41 4.61
N ARG A 73 2.78 0.29 4.62
CA ARG A 73 1.50 -0.24 5.12
C ARG A 73 0.42 -0.06 4.06
N VAL A 74 -0.44 -1.06 3.87
CA VAL A 74 -1.48 -1.05 2.83
C VAL A 74 -2.81 -1.38 3.48
N LEU A 75 -3.73 -0.42 3.53
CA LEU A 75 -5.01 -0.57 4.24
C LEU A 75 -5.77 -1.82 3.81
N GLN A 76 -5.85 -2.09 2.50
CA GLN A 76 -6.56 -3.27 1.97
C GLN A 76 -6.09 -4.61 2.55
N PHE A 77 -4.85 -4.72 3.03
CA PHE A 77 -4.34 -5.94 3.67
C PHE A 77 -4.71 -6.07 5.14
N GLY A 78 -5.10 -4.97 5.79
CA GLY A 78 -5.49 -4.96 7.21
C GLY A 78 -6.99 -5.12 7.43
N MET A 79 -7.81 -5.07 6.38
CA MET A 79 -9.28 -5.13 6.48
C MET A 79 -9.77 -6.58 6.46
N VAL A 80 -9.21 -7.43 7.32
CA VAL A 80 -9.60 -8.83 7.52
C VAL A 80 -10.12 -8.99 8.95
N PRO A 81 -11.36 -9.48 9.16
CA PRO A 81 -11.91 -9.71 10.49
C PRO A 81 -11.03 -10.64 11.32
N HIS A 82 -10.98 -10.39 12.63
CA HIS A 82 -10.26 -11.22 13.62
C HIS A 82 -8.73 -11.27 13.48
N ASP A 83 -8.14 -10.54 12.54
CA ASP A 83 -6.69 -10.34 12.46
C ASP A 83 -6.29 -8.99 13.09
N ASP A 84 -5.13 -8.95 13.74
CA ASP A 84 -4.52 -7.73 14.30
C ASP A 84 -3.29 -7.37 13.47
N SER A 85 -3.54 -7.13 12.18
CA SER A 85 -2.49 -7.00 11.18
C SER A 85 -1.64 -5.74 11.38
N LYS A 86 -0.35 -5.81 11.04
CA LYS A 86 0.51 -4.61 10.89
C LYS A 86 -0.10 -3.59 9.92
N HIS A 87 -0.98 -4.04 9.02
CA HIS A 87 -1.67 -3.24 8.03
C HIS A 87 -2.96 -2.56 8.53
N MET A 88 -3.29 -2.66 9.83
CA MET A 88 -4.35 -1.88 10.43
C MET A 88 -3.83 -0.50 10.89
N PRO A 89 -4.49 0.61 10.56
CA PRO A 89 -4.03 1.98 10.88
C PRO A 89 -3.66 2.27 12.34
N HIS A 90 -4.25 1.58 13.32
CA HIS A 90 -3.90 1.74 14.73
C HIS A 90 -2.54 1.12 15.10
N ASN A 91 -2.04 0.20 14.27
CA ASN A 91 -0.72 -0.46 14.39
C ASN A 91 0.36 0.20 13.54
N TYR A 92 0.07 1.29 12.85
CA TYR A 92 1.05 1.97 12.01
C TYR A 92 2.10 2.67 12.87
N PRO A 93 3.40 2.36 12.71
CA PRO A 93 4.45 3.19 13.32
C PRO A 93 4.54 4.53 12.60
N GLU A 94 5.10 5.55 13.26
CA GLU A 94 5.32 6.84 12.61
C GLU A 94 6.23 6.71 11.38
N ASN A 95 7.30 5.92 11.50
CA ASN A 95 8.25 5.67 10.41
C ASN A 95 7.74 4.65 9.36
N CYS A 96 6.57 4.91 8.79
CA CYS A 96 6.07 4.17 7.64
C CYS A 96 5.38 5.08 6.61
N ILE A 97 5.19 4.51 5.42
CA ILE A 97 4.46 5.06 4.30
C ILE A 97 3.17 4.25 4.14
N ALA A 98 2.04 4.86 4.46
CA ALA A 98 0.74 4.23 4.39
C ALA A 98 0.07 4.45 3.03
N TYR A 99 -0.51 3.39 2.48
CA TYR A 99 -1.27 3.38 1.23
C TYR A 99 -2.69 2.91 1.50
N THR A 100 -3.68 3.40 0.75
CA THR A 100 -4.98 2.74 0.65
C THR A 100 -4.82 1.40 -0.08
N GLY A 101 -4.21 1.45 -1.25
CA GLY A 101 -3.79 0.34 -2.11
C GLY A 101 -2.56 0.78 -2.92
N THR A 102 -1.86 -0.19 -3.51
CA THR A 102 -0.77 0.05 -4.47
C THR A 102 -1.26 -0.14 -5.91
N HIS A 103 -0.36 -0.04 -6.89
CA HIS A 103 -0.70 -0.32 -8.29
C HIS A 103 -1.01 -1.81 -8.56
N ASP A 104 -0.54 -2.72 -7.70
CA ASP A 104 -0.80 -4.17 -7.80
C ASP A 104 -2.13 -4.59 -7.16
N ASN A 105 -2.71 -3.69 -6.38
CA ASN A 105 -3.99 -3.86 -5.74
C ASN A 105 -5.13 -3.50 -6.68
N ASN A 106 -6.34 -3.97 -6.34
CA ASN A 106 -7.54 -3.39 -6.91
C ASN A 106 -7.76 -1.96 -6.36
N THR A 107 -8.65 -1.18 -6.97
CA THR A 107 -9.08 0.10 -6.37
C THR A 107 -9.85 -0.16 -5.08
N LEU A 108 -9.98 0.82 -4.20
CA LEU A 108 -10.79 0.67 -2.97
C LEU A 108 -12.23 0.25 -3.27
N LEU A 109 -12.86 0.89 -4.26
CA LEU A 109 -14.22 0.55 -4.65
C LEU A 109 -14.29 -0.87 -5.23
N GLY A 110 -13.35 -1.22 -6.12
CA GLY A 110 -13.27 -2.56 -6.69
C GLY A 110 -13.04 -3.64 -5.61
N TRP A 111 -12.15 -3.36 -4.66
CA TRP A 111 -11.89 -4.21 -3.51
C TRP A 111 -13.13 -4.39 -2.63
N LEU A 112 -13.88 -3.33 -2.31
CA LEU A 112 -15.13 -3.42 -1.54
C LEU A 112 -16.17 -4.31 -2.23
N TRP A 113 -16.28 -4.23 -3.56
CA TRP A 113 -17.19 -5.07 -4.35
C TRP A 113 -16.75 -6.54 -4.44
N GLU A 114 -15.45 -6.81 -4.44
CA GLU A 114 -14.89 -8.17 -4.49
C GLU A 114 -14.82 -8.82 -3.10
N ALA A 115 -14.72 -8.03 -2.04
CA ALA A 115 -14.61 -8.51 -0.66
C ALA A 115 -15.85 -9.30 -0.23
N SER A 116 -15.61 -10.30 0.63
CA SER A 116 -16.69 -11.02 1.30
C SER A 116 -17.56 -10.04 2.09
N GLU A 117 -18.81 -10.42 2.39
CA GLU A 117 -19.70 -9.56 3.17
C GLU A 117 -19.11 -9.25 4.56
N GLU A 118 -18.43 -10.23 5.17
CA GLU A 118 -17.79 -10.09 6.47
C GLU A 118 -16.61 -9.11 6.43
N ASP A 119 -15.68 -9.29 5.49
CA ASP A 119 -14.52 -8.40 5.31
C ASP A 119 -14.96 -6.98 5.00
N ARG A 120 -15.96 -6.82 4.11
CA ARG A 120 -16.51 -5.52 3.73
C ARG A 120 -17.16 -4.84 4.92
N LYS A 121 -18.00 -5.54 5.67
CA LYS A 121 -18.65 -4.97 6.86
C LYS A 121 -17.63 -4.51 7.89
N PHE A 122 -16.62 -5.35 8.16
CA PHE A 122 -15.52 -5.01 9.05
C PHE A 122 -14.75 -3.77 8.58
N ALA A 123 -14.40 -3.69 7.30
CA ALA A 123 -13.70 -2.55 6.73
C ALA A 123 -14.47 -1.24 6.87
N LEU A 124 -15.77 -1.27 6.55
CA LEU A 124 -16.66 -0.12 6.65
C LEU A 124 -16.82 0.33 8.10
N GLU A 125 -17.00 -0.60 9.04
CA GLU A 125 -17.09 -0.31 10.47
C GLU A 125 -15.78 0.29 11.01
N TYR A 126 -14.65 -0.35 10.71
CA TYR A 126 -13.33 0.13 11.13
C TYR A 126 -13.02 1.53 10.58
N CYS A 127 -13.39 1.80 9.32
CA CYS A 127 -13.22 3.09 8.68
C CYS A 127 -14.31 4.12 9.02
N ARG A 128 -15.22 3.80 9.96
CA ARG A 128 -16.30 4.67 10.46
C ARG A 128 -17.24 5.14 9.36
N PHE A 129 -17.53 4.28 8.39
CA PHE A 129 -18.58 4.50 7.42
C PHE A 129 -19.95 4.13 8.03
N HIS A 130 -20.91 5.05 7.95
CA HIS A 130 -22.23 4.90 8.59
C HIS A 130 -23.40 4.91 7.59
N GLY A 131 -23.13 5.01 6.29
CA GLY A 131 -24.16 5.00 5.25
C GLY A 131 -24.57 3.59 4.83
N ASP A 132 -25.55 3.50 3.94
CA ASP A 132 -25.93 2.28 3.21
C ASP A 132 -25.38 2.26 1.77
N ASN A 133 -24.92 3.42 1.29
CA ASN A 133 -24.45 3.64 -0.08
C ASN A 133 -22.94 3.42 -0.26
N TRP A 134 -22.38 2.39 0.37
CA TRP A 134 -20.95 2.09 0.31
C TRP A 134 -20.45 1.79 -1.11
N GLY A 135 -21.33 1.27 -1.97
CA GLY A 135 -21.03 0.90 -3.35
C GLY A 135 -21.05 2.07 -4.35
N ASP A 136 -21.39 3.28 -3.91
CA ASP A 136 -21.42 4.46 -4.75
C ASP A 136 -20.00 4.88 -5.16
N GLY A 137 -19.80 5.01 -6.48
CA GLY A 137 -18.54 5.48 -7.07
C GLY A 137 -18.49 6.99 -7.35
N GLY A 138 -17.43 7.41 -8.03
CA GLY A 138 -17.20 8.79 -8.43
C GLY A 138 -16.49 9.63 -7.38
N VAL A 139 -16.25 10.91 -7.69
CA VAL A 139 -15.39 11.79 -6.86
C VAL A 139 -15.89 11.99 -5.42
N HIS A 140 -17.15 11.66 -5.15
CA HIS A 140 -17.78 11.73 -3.83
C HIS A 140 -18.03 10.35 -3.18
N ALA A 141 -17.47 9.27 -3.74
CA ALA A 141 -17.62 7.89 -3.25
C ALA A 141 -17.41 7.81 -1.73
N PRO A 142 -18.48 7.60 -0.93
CA PRO A 142 -18.43 7.91 0.49
C PRO A 142 -17.64 6.86 1.28
N ALA A 143 -17.70 5.58 0.89
CA ALA A 143 -16.86 4.54 1.50
C ALA A 143 -15.37 4.74 1.16
N CYS A 144 -15.03 5.05 -0.09
CA CYS A 144 -13.65 5.36 -0.48
C CYS A 144 -13.09 6.55 0.32
N ARG A 145 -13.88 7.63 0.48
CA ARG A 145 -13.50 8.78 1.29
C ARG A 145 -13.32 8.43 2.77
N ALA A 146 -14.18 7.58 3.34
CA ALA A 146 -14.03 7.11 4.71
C ALA A 146 -12.70 6.37 4.89
N MET A 147 -12.39 5.41 4.00
CA MET A 147 -11.14 4.64 4.02
C MET A 147 -9.90 5.52 3.81
N ILE A 148 -9.92 6.45 2.85
CA ILE A 148 -8.84 7.43 2.66
C ILE A 148 -8.66 8.28 3.92
N THR A 149 -9.75 8.74 4.52
CA THR A 149 -9.72 9.51 5.78
C THR A 149 -9.08 8.72 6.91
N THR A 150 -9.36 7.42 7.00
CA THR A 150 -8.72 6.54 7.98
C THR A 150 -7.20 6.47 7.79
N VAL A 151 -6.71 6.31 6.55
CA VAL A 151 -5.26 6.33 6.26
C VAL A 151 -4.66 7.69 6.62
N TRP A 152 -5.32 8.80 6.26
CA TRP A 152 -4.87 10.16 6.59
C TRP A 152 -4.83 10.41 8.10
N SER A 153 -5.72 9.79 8.88
CA SER A 153 -5.76 9.93 10.34
C SER A 153 -4.70 9.11 11.09
N SER A 154 -4.00 8.21 10.39
CA SER A 154 -2.99 7.34 11.01
C SER A 154 -1.73 8.08 11.45
N ALA A 155 -0.88 7.42 12.25
CA ALA A 155 0.41 7.95 12.68
C ALA A 155 1.48 7.96 11.58
N ALA A 156 1.23 7.33 10.41
CA ALA A 156 2.22 7.21 9.35
C ALA A 156 2.76 8.58 8.89
N LYS A 157 4.08 8.70 8.75
CA LYS A 157 4.79 9.90 8.27
C LYS A 157 4.30 10.37 6.90
N LEU A 158 3.94 9.44 6.02
CA LEU A 158 3.38 9.74 4.70
C LEU A 158 2.16 8.86 4.42
N ALA A 159 1.09 9.49 3.93
CA ALA A 159 -0.14 8.82 3.48
C ALA A 159 -0.32 9.04 1.97
N ILE A 160 -0.61 7.97 1.24
CA ILE A 160 -0.73 7.95 -0.21
C ILE A 160 -2.02 7.23 -0.62
N ALA A 161 -2.77 7.81 -1.56
CA ALA A 161 -3.88 7.16 -2.21
C ALA A 161 -3.66 7.20 -3.73
N PRO A 162 -3.82 6.08 -4.47
CA PRO A 162 -3.93 6.10 -5.92
C PRO A 162 -5.02 7.05 -6.40
N LEU A 163 -4.81 7.63 -7.59
CA LEU A 163 -5.79 8.54 -8.21
C LEU A 163 -7.16 7.87 -8.38
N GLN A 164 -7.18 6.57 -8.71
CA GLN A 164 -8.39 5.76 -8.81
C GLN A 164 -9.27 5.85 -7.55
N ASP A 165 -8.65 5.74 -6.37
CA ASP A 165 -9.35 5.75 -5.10
C ASP A 165 -9.91 7.14 -4.78
N VAL A 166 -9.12 8.18 -5.06
CA VAL A 166 -9.53 9.59 -4.92
C VAL A 166 -10.73 9.91 -5.82
N MET A 167 -10.75 9.33 -7.02
CA MET A 167 -11.82 9.49 -8.00
C MET A 167 -12.99 8.53 -7.80
N GLY A 168 -12.90 7.60 -6.84
CA GLY A 168 -13.91 6.58 -6.57
C GLY A 168 -14.19 5.66 -7.77
N PHE A 169 -13.16 5.30 -8.54
CA PHE A 169 -13.28 4.42 -9.69
C PHE A 169 -13.22 2.93 -9.30
N GLY A 170 -13.89 2.09 -10.08
CA GLY A 170 -13.99 0.64 -9.83
C GLY A 170 -12.85 -0.19 -10.42
N SER A 171 -13.03 -1.52 -10.41
CA SER A 171 -12.02 -2.49 -10.86
C SER A 171 -11.63 -2.36 -12.32
N ASP A 172 -12.46 -1.72 -13.15
CA ASP A 172 -12.16 -1.38 -14.55
C ASP A 172 -10.98 -0.41 -14.69
N THR A 173 -10.57 0.24 -13.59
CA THR A 173 -9.41 1.14 -13.52
C THR A 173 -8.23 0.58 -12.72
N ARG A 174 -8.23 -0.73 -12.42
CA ARG A 174 -7.08 -1.43 -11.80
C ARG A 174 -5.84 -1.31 -12.68
N MET A 175 -4.71 -0.90 -12.08
CA MET A 175 -3.48 -0.65 -12.84
C MET A 175 -2.76 -1.95 -13.22
N ASN A 176 -2.55 -2.84 -12.24
CA ASN A 176 -1.92 -4.14 -12.42
C ASN A 176 -2.63 -5.23 -11.59
N ALA A 177 -2.74 -6.42 -12.18
CA ALA A 177 -3.20 -7.65 -11.57
C ALA A 177 -2.03 -8.65 -11.63
N PRO A 178 -1.26 -8.79 -10.54
CA PRO A 178 -0.11 -9.70 -10.50
C PRO A 178 -0.47 -11.12 -10.96
N GLY A 179 0.42 -11.71 -11.75
CA GLY A 179 0.21 -13.04 -12.36
C GLY A 179 -0.48 -13.00 -13.72
N MET A 180 -1.06 -11.88 -14.14
CA MET A 180 -1.67 -11.73 -15.47
C MET A 180 -0.62 -11.27 -16.51
N PRO A 181 -0.45 -12.00 -17.63
CA PRO A 181 0.60 -11.70 -18.60
C PRO A 181 0.27 -10.52 -19.53
N THR A 182 -1.01 -10.14 -19.66
CA THR A 182 -1.49 -9.13 -20.61
C THR A 182 -2.58 -8.26 -20.02
N GLY A 183 -2.79 -7.07 -20.59
CA GLY A 183 -3.89 -6.17 -20.23
C GLY A 183 -3.58 -5.18 -19.09
N GLN A 184 -2.40 -5.28 -18.48
CA GLN A 184 -1.96 -4.43 -17.36
C GLN A 184 -1.29 -3.14 -17.84
N TRP A 185 -1.17 -2.15 -16.96
CA TRP A 185 -0.45 -0.88 -17.19
C TRP A 185 -1.04 0.01 -18.29
N ARG A 186 -2.35 -0.09 -18.53
CA ARG A 186 -3.05 0.61 -19.63
C ARG A 186 -3.92 1.77 -19.18
N ILE A 187 -4.18 1.90 -17.89
CA ILE A 187 -5.10 2.90 -17.37
C ILE A 187 -4.54 4.30 -17.58
N ARG A 188 -5.40 5.18 -18.12
CA ARG A 188 -5.11 6.59 -18.38
C ARG A 188 -6.33 7.41 -18.02
N PHE A 189 -6.09 8.60 -17.51
CA PHE A 189 -7.14 9.56 -17.19
C PHE A 189 -7.04 10.76 -18.11
N GLY A 190 -8.18 11.19 -18.65
CA GLY A 190 -8.28 12.44 -19.38
C GLY A 190 -8.15 13.64 -18.44
N ALA A 191 -7.78 14.79 -18.97
CA ALA A 191 -7.73 16.04 -18.20
C ALA A 191 -9.08 16.36 -17.55
N ASP A 192 -10.19 16.13 -18.26
CA ASP A 192 -11.53 16.38 -17.74
C ASP A 192 -11.86 15.54 -16.50
N SER A 193 -11.40 14.29 -16.45
CA SER A 193 -11.54 13.46 -15.25
C SER A 193 -10.73 14.03 -14.09
N ILE A 194 -9.46 14.39 -14.34
CA ILE A 194 -8.58 14.96 -13.30
C ILE A 194 -9.14 16.30 -12.78
N ASN A 195 -9.70 17.12 -13.66
CA ASN A 195 -10.29 18.42 -13.31
C ASN A 195 -11.55 18.31 -12.44
N GLN A 196 -12.22 17.16 -12.42
CA GLN A 196 -13.37 16.91 -11.56
C GLN A 196 -12.97 16.52 -10.13
N MET A 197 -11.68 16.27 -9.86
CA MET A 197 -11.19 15.92 -8.53
C MET A 197 -11.61 16.98 -7.49
N ASP A 198 -12.14 16.52 -6.36
CA ASP A 198 -12.51 17.38 -5.24
C ASP A 198 -11.27 17.82 -4.44
N THR A 199 -10.52 18.77 -5.02
CA THR A 199 -9.32 19.34 -4.42
C THR A 199 -9.61 20.08 -3.12
N LYS A 200 -10.84 20.60 -2.93
CA LYS A 200 -11.27 21.23 -1.69
C LYS A 200 -11.36 20.22 -0.56
N TRP A 201 -11.93 19.04 -0.83
CA TRP A 201 -11.96 17.96 0.15
C TRP A 201 -10.55 17.47 0.50
N LEU A 202 -9.68 17.25 -0.48
CA LEU A 202 -8.28 16.84 -0.24
C LEU A 202 -7.50 17.88 0.59
N SER A 203 -7.63 19.17 0.24
CA SER A 203 -7.00 20.26 0.98
C SER A 203 -7.52 20.35 2.42
N LYS A 204 -8.84 20.19 2.62
CA LYS A 204 -9.44 20.12 3.96
C LYS A 204 -8.91 18.90 4.73
N LEU A 205 -8.80 17.74 4.09
CA LEU A 205 -8.29 16.52 4.71
C LEU A 205 -6.85 16.71 5.21
N ASN A 206 -5.97 17.26 4.37
CA ASN A 206 -4.61 17.64 4.75
C ASN A 206 -4.58 18.63 5.91
N TRP A 207 -5.47 19.63 5.91
CA TRP A 207 -5.53 20.63 6.98
C TRP A 207 -5.99 20.07 8.33
N VAL A 208 -7.01 19.20 8.31
CA VAL A 208 -7.55 18.54 9.51
C VAL A 208 -6.48 17.64 10.14
N TYR A 209 -5.78 16.83 9.34
CA TYR A 209 -4.80 15.86 9.83
C TYR A 209 -3.34 16.34 9.80
N LYS A 210 -3.10 17.63 9.55
CA LYS A 210 -1.77 18.27 9.56
C LYS A 210 -0.75 17.62 8.60
N ARG A 211 -1.20 17.30 7.38
CA ARG A 211 -0.37 16.73 6.29
C ARG A 211 -0.12 17.75 5.18
N PHE A 212 0.79 18.70 5.42
CA PHE A 212 1.17 19.76 4.47
C PHE A 212 2.55 19.52 3.86
#